data_AF-A0A179EUF0-F1
#
_entry.id   AF-A0A179EUF0-F1
#
_cell.length_a   1.000
_cell.length_b   1.000
_cell.length_c   1.000
_cell.angle_alpha   90.00
_cell.angle_beta   90.00
_cell.angle_gamma   90.00
#
_symmetry.space_group_name_H-M   'P 1'
#
loop_
_entity.id
_entity.type
_entity.pdbx_description
1 polymer ?
#
loop_
_entity_poly.entity_id
_entity_poly.type
_entity_poly.pdbx_seq_one_letter_code
_entity_poly.pdbx_strand_id
1 'polypeptide(L)'
;MEVGIIGFIGVLLGALVVYLGMAIQMRHLENKETRRRELELKVKEIETLNQLNKKVNEILQKRSTLMEEYVSFDAFDDCYITIDDFAYLQSYATQNNFYLPNYILDELFKTIAHRKVILSPDETMRVGGYAYKGGRVILENFSDNLTEMINEKKLQLKNLTKQPIGFFSKDDVWS
;
A
#
# COMPACT_ATOMS: atom_id res chain seq x y z
N MET A 1 -6.34 51.06 -46.36
CA MET A 1 -5.18 50.25 -45.94
C MET A 1 -5.08 50.18 -44.41
N GLU A 2 -5.16 51.32 -43.71
CA GLU A 2 -5.07 51.39 -42.24
C GLU A 2 -6.09 50.54 -41.47
N VAL A 3 -7.36 50.56 -41.88
CA VAL A 3 -8.42 49.75 -41.24
C VAL A 3 -8.14 48.25 -41.30
N GLY A 4 -7.52 47.77 -42.39
CA GLY A 4 -7.14 46.36 -42.56
C GLY A 4 -5.96 45.96 -41.65
N ILE A 5 -5.01 46.86 -41.44
CA ILE A 5 -3.86 46.64 -40.53
C ILE A 5 -4.33 46.55 -39.08
N ILE A 6 -5.25 47.44 -38.66
CA ILE A 6 -5.84 47.44 -37.31
C ILE A 6 -6.63 46.14 -37.06
N GLY A 7 -7.43 45.71 -38.04
CA GLY A 7 -8.15 44.43 -37.95
C GLY A 7 -7.22 43.23 -37.83
N PHE A 8 -6.12 43.21 -38.59
CA PHE A 8 -5.13 42.14 -38.53
C PHE A 8 -4.39 42.07 -37.19
N ILE A 9 -4.01 43.22 -36.62
CA ILE A 9 -3.40 43.30 -35.28
C ILE A 9 -4.37 42.77 -34.22
N GLY A 10 -5.66 43.12 -34.32
CA GLY A 10 -6.69 42.61 -33.41
C GLY A 10 -6.81 41.08 -33.45
N VAL A 11 -6.77 40.48 -34.64
CA VAL A 11 -6.79 39.01 -34.79
C VAL A 11 -5.53 38.36 -34.20
N LEU A 12 -4.35 38.94 -34.45
CA LEU A 12 -3.09 38.43 -33.90
C LEU A 12 -3.05 38.50 -32.36
N LEU A 13 -3.53 39.60 -31.78
CA LEU A 13 -3.63 39.74 -30.32
C LEU A 13 -4.65 38.76 -29.73
N GLY A 14 -5.81 38.59 -30.38
CA GLY A 14 -6.80 37.59 -29.97
C GLY A 14 -6.24 36.17 -30.00
N ALA A 15 -5.53 35.81 -31.08
CA ALA A 15 -4.89 34.50 -31.21
C ALA A 15 -3.82 34.26 -30.12
N LEU A 16 -3.01 35.28 -29.80
CA LEU A 16 -2.01 35.21 -28.75
C LEU A 16 -2.63 34.94 -27.36
N VAL A 17 -3.72 35.65 -27.02
CA VAL A 17 -4.42 35.47 -25.74
C VAL A 17 -5.02 34.06 -25.63
N VAL A 18 -5.65 33.56 -26.70
CA VAL A 18 -6.21 32.20 -26.73
C VAL A 18 -5.10 31.16 -26.56
N TYR A 19 -3.96 31.34 -27.25
CA TYR A 19 -2.83 30.42 -27.14
C TYR A 19 -2.26 30.38 -25.71
N LEU A 20 -2.04 31.54 -25.09
CA LEU A 20 -1.55 31.62 -23.71
C LEU A 20 -2.56 31.02 -22.71
N GLY A 21 -3.85 31.28 -22.91
CA GLY A 21 -4.92 30.69 -22.10
C GLY A 21 -4.93 29.16 -22.18
N MET A 22 -4.82 28.60 -23.39
CA MET A 22 -4.76 27.16 -23.60
C MET A 22 -3.49 26.54 -22.99
N ALA A 23 -2.33 27.18 -23.15
CA ALA A 23 -1.08 26.68 -22.60
C ALA A 23 -1.12 26.60 -21.06
N ILE A 24 -1.67 27.61 -20.39
CA ILE A 24 -1.85 27.62 -18.92
C ILE A 24 -2.87 26.55 -18.51
N GLN A 25 -3.97 26.42 -19.23
CA GLN A 25 -5.00 25.43 -18.94
C GLN A 25 -4.48 23.98 -19.08
N MET A 26 -3.71 23.69 -20.13
CA MET A 26 -3.11 22.37 -20.33
C MET A 26 -2.16 22.01 -19.20
N ARG A 27 -1.25 22.91 -18.81
CA ARG A 27 -0.33 22.68 -17.67
C ARG A 27 -1.09 22.43 -16.36
N HIS A 28 -2.16 23.19 -16.11
CA HIS A 28 -2.98 22.99 -14.91
C HIS A 28 -3.68 21.63 -14.93
N LEU A 29 -4.16 21.18 -16.10
CA LEU A 29 -4.80 19.87 -16.26
C LEU A 29 -3.79 18.73 -16.04
N GLU A 30 -2.60 18.81 -16.62
CA GLU A 30 -1.51 17.84 -16.44
C GLU A 30 -1.07 17.74 -14.98
N ASN A 31 -0.91 18.87 -14.29
CA ASN A 31 -0.56 18.89 -12.87
C ASN A 31 -1.66 18.26 -12.01
N LYS A 32 -2.93 18.53 -12.34
CA LYS A 32 -4.07 17.91 -11.66
C LYS A 32 -4.12 16.41 -11.88
N GLU A 33 -3.85 15.95 -13.10
CA GLU A 33 -3.80 14.51 -13.41
C GLU A 33 -2.64 13.80 -12.71
N THR A 34 -1.45 14.39 -12.75
CA THR A 34 -0.27 13.84 -12.08
C THR A 34 -0.53 13.72 -10.58
N ARG A 35 -1.10 14.77 -9.96
CA ARG A 35 -1.48 14.74 -8.56
C ARG A 35 -2.52 13.67 -8.26
N ARG A 36 -3.53 13.53 -9.11
CA ARG A 36 -4.55 12.49 -8.96
C ARG A 36 -3.91 11.09 -8.98
N ARG A 37 -2.98 10.83 -9.91
CA ARG A 37 -2.26 9.56 -9.99
C ARG A 37 -1.40 9.31 -8.75
N GLU A 38 -0.69 10.32 -8.25
CA GLU A 38 0.07 10.22 -7.00
C GLU A 38 -0.82 9.84 -5.81
N LEU A 39 -1.99 10.48 -5.69
CA LEU A 39 -2.95 10.18 -4.64
C LEU A 39 -3.51 8.76 -4.78
N GLU A 40 -3.88 8.34 -5.99
CA GLU A 40 -4.36 6.98 -6.27
C GLU A 40 -3.31 5.92 -5.91
N LEU A 41 -2.04 6.16 -6.24
CA LEU A 41 -0.93 5.27 -5.85
C LEU A 41 -0.80 5.17 -4.33
N LYS A 42 -0.83 6.30 -3.62
CA LYS A 42 -0.75 6.32 -2.15
C LYS A 42 -1.92 5.62 -1.47
N VAL A 43 -3.13 5.78 -2.01
CA VAL A 43 -4.31 5.06 -1.53
C VAL A 43 -4.13 3.55 -1.73
N LYS A 44 -3.62 3.13 -2.88
CA LYS A 44 -3.38 1.71 -3.18
C LYS A 44 -2.27 1.10 -2.31
N GLU A 45 -1.21 1.84 -2.00
CA GLU A 45 -0.21 1.45 -0.97
C GLU A 45 -0.88 1.19 0.38
N ILE A 46 -1.76 2.10 0.83
CA ILE A 46 -2.47 1.95 2.11
C ILE A 46 -3.43 0.76 2.08
N GLU A 47 -4.18 0.58 0.99
CA GLU A 47 -5.14 -0.50 0.84
C GLU A 47 -4.44 -1.87 0.86
N THR A 48 -3.36 -2.02 0.10
CA THR A 48 -2.59 -3.27 0.03
C THR A 48 -1.98 -3.64 1.39
N LEU A 49 -1.46 -2.66 2.14
CA LEU A 49 -1.00 -2.86 3.52
C LEU A 49 -2.13 -3.25 4.46
N ASN A 50 -3.30 -2.61 4.38
CA ASN A 50 -4.46 -2.96 5.22
C ASN A 50 -4.97 -4.37 4.95
N GLN A 51 -5.06 -4.76 3.67
CA GLN A 51 -5.50 -6.10 3.28
C GLN A 51 -4.52 -7.17 3.80
N LEU A 52 -3.22 -6.91 3.70
CA LEU A 52 -2.19 -7.79 4.28
C LEU A 52 -2.34 -7.88 5.79
N ASN A 53 -2.48 -6.74 6.47
CA ASN A 53 -2.64 -6.70 7.92
C ASN A 53 -3.91 -7.43 8.37
N LYS A 54 -5.00 -7.30 7.62
CA LYS A 54 -6.24 -8.05 7.87
C LYS A 54 -5.99 -9.55 7.82
N LYS A 55 -5.28 -10.04 6.80
CA LYS A 55 -4.95 -11.47 6.69
C LYS A 55 -4.06 -11.95 7.83
N VAL A 56 -3.06 -11.16 8.24
CA VAL A 56 -2.20 -11.47 9.38
C VAL A 56 -3.04 -11.59 10.66
N ASN A 57 -3.96 -10.64 10.89
CA ASN A 57 -4.86 -10.69 12.04
C ASN A 57 -5.84 -11.87 11.97
N GLU A 58 -6.31 -12.27 10.79
CA GLU A 58 -7.10 -13.51 10.63
C GLU A 58 -6.30 -14.75 11.06
N ILE A 59 -5.01 -14.84 10.69
CA ILE A 59 -4.13 -15.94 11.11
C ILE A 59 -3.91 -15.93 12.63
N LEU A 60 -3.69 -14.75 13.21
CA LEU A 60 -3.59 -14.58 14.67
C LEU A 60 -4.89 -14.99 15.40
N GLN A 61 -6.05 -14.73 14.80
CA GLN A 61 -7.36 -15.01 15.39
C GLN A 61 -7.88 -16.44 15.19
N LYS A 62 -7.43 -17.17 14.16
CA LYS A 62 -7.87 -18.56 13.85
C LYS A 62 -7.78 -19.53 15.04
N ARG A 63 -6.93 -19.24 16.03
CA ARG A 63 -6.79 -20.07 17.22
C ARG A 63 -7.91 -19.92 18.25
N SER A 64 -8.55 -18.75 18.37
CA SER A 64 -9.58 -18.54 19.41
C SER A 64 -10.77 -19.50 19.25
N THR A 65 -10.98 -20.02 18.03
CA THR A 65 -12.13 -20.85 17.66
C THR A 65 -11.88 -22.36 17.75
N LEU A 66 -10.62 -22.81 17.81
CA LEU A 66 -10.24 -24.24 17.81
C LEU A 66 -9.98 -24.80 19.24
N MET A 67 -10.40 -24.07 20.28
CA MET A 67 -9.97 -24.23 21.68
C MET A 67 -10.69 -25.29 22.54
N GLU A 68 -11.41 -26.27 21.97
CA GLU A 68 -12.00 -27.32 22.83
C GLU A 68 -11.01 -28.37 23.35
N GLU A 69 -9.76 -28.47 22.85
CA GLU A 69 -8.93 -29.65 23.19
C GLU A 69 -7.43 -29.44 23.47
N TYR A 70 -6.98 -28.27 23.94
CA TYR A 70 -5.57 -28.13 24.36
C TYR A 70 -5.42 -27.33 25.65
N VAL A 71 -5.55 -28.03 26.78
CA VAL A 71 -5.20 -27.53 28.12
C VAL A 71 -3.80 -28.04 28.46
N SER A 72 -2.76 -27.41 27.89
CA SER A 72 -1.42 -27.49 28.46
C SER A 72 -0.80 -26.09 28.47
N PHE A 73 -0.34 -25.67 29.65
CA PHE A 73 0.11 -24.32 29.99
C PHE A 73 1.24 -23.75 29.09
N ASP A 74 1.93 -24.61 28.33
CA ASP A 74 3.00 -24.25 27.39
C ASP A 74 2.50 -23.86 25.98
N ALA A 75 1.18 -23.96 25.76
CA ALA A 75 0.58 -23.71 24.46
C ALA A 75 0.27 -22.23 24.20
N PHE A 76 0.31 -21.32 25.18
CA PHE A 76 -0.18 -19.93 25.01
C PHE A 76 0.51 -19.10 23.89
N ASP A 77 1.69 -19.52 23.44
CA ASP A 77 2.54 -18.77 22.49
C ASP A 77 2.46 -19.26 21.02
N ASP A 78 1.72 -20.34 20.75
CA ASP A 78 1.69 -20.95 19.42
C ASP A 78 0.57 -20.36 18.54
N CYS A 79 0.92 -19.40 17.68
CA CYS A 79 0.14 -19.14 16.47
C CYS A 79 0.62 -20.12 15.39
N TYR A 80 -0.33 -20.89 14.85
CA TYR A 80 -0.08 -21.85 13.79
C TYR A 80 -0.39 -21.20 12.43
N ILE A 81 0.63 -21.08 11.59
CA ILE A 81 0.45 -20.67 10.20
C ILE A 81 0.26 -21.94 9.37
N THR A 82 -0.87 -22.04 8.67
CA THR A 82 -1.13 -23.16 7.75
C THR A 82 -0.32 -22.99 6.47
N ILE A 83 -0.08 -24.07 5.73
CA ILE A 83 0.59 -24.00 4.41
C ILE A 83 -0.19 -23.08 3.46
N ASP A 84 -1.51 -23.16 3.46
CA ASP A 84 -2.37 -22.34 2.61
C ASP A 84 -2.25 -20.85 2.95
N ASP A 85 -2.24 -20.51 4.25
CA ASP A 85 -2.05 -19.12 4.68
C ASP A 85 -0.63 -18.63 4.35
N PHE A 86 0.39 -19.48 4.49
CA PHE A 86 1.77 -19.14 4.10
C PHE A 86 1.89 -18.90 2.58
N ALA A 87 1.35 -19.81 1.78
CA ALA A 87 1.34 -19.70 0.32
C ALA A 87 0.53 -18.47 -0.14
N TYR A 88 -0.58 -18.17 0.53
CA TYR A 88 -1.35 -16.95 0.29
C TYR A 88 -0.51 -15.71 0.59
N LEU A 89 0.14 -15.64 1.77
CA LEU A 89 0.98 -14.50 2.13
C LEU A 89 2.11 -14.28 1.13
N GLN A 90 2.78 -15.36 0.71
CA GLN A 90 3.88 -15.29 -0.27
C GLN A 90 3.39 -14.86 -1.65
N SER A 91 2.25 -15.40 -2.11
CA SER A 91 1.65 -15.03 -3.38
C SER A 91 1.17 -13.58 -3.37
N TYR A 92 0.52 -13.16 -2.29
CA TYR A 92 0.04 -11.80 -2.11
C TYR A 92 1.20 -10.79 -2.06
N ALA A 93 2.28 -11.12 -1.35
CA ALA A 93 3.51 -10.33 -1.32
C ALA A 93 4.11 -10.18 -2.73
N THR A 94 4.19 -11.27 -3.49
CA THR A 94 4.75 -11.27 -4.84
C THR A 94 3.91 -10.47 -5.82
N GLN A 95 2.58 -10.62 -5.79
CA GLN A 95 1.66 -9.89 -6.67
C GLN A 95 1.64 -8.38 -6.38
N ASN A 96 1.80 -8.00 -5.11
CA ASN A 96 1.74 -6.62 -4.65
C ASN A 96 3.13 -6.03 -4.33
N ASN A 97 4.20 -6.63 -4.86
CA ASN A 97 5.60 -6.29 -4.60
C ASN A 97 5.94 -4.81 -4.89
N PHE A 98 5.18 -4.14 -5.75
CA PHE A 98 5.35 -2.71 -6.03
C PHE A 98 4.84 -1.82 -4.88
N TYR A 99 3.80 -2.24 -4.17
CA TYR A 99 3.11 -1.45 -3.15
C TYR A 99 3.52 -1.82 -1.73
N LEU A 100 4.26 -2.92 -1.56
CA LEU A 100 4.64 -3.47 -0.27
C LEU A 100 6.13 -3.23 0.05
N PRO A 101 6.49 -3.13 1.34
CA PRO A 101 7.87 -2.97 1.80
C PRO A 101 8.59 -4.32 1.80
N ASN A 102 9.39 -4.55 0.76
CA ASN A 102 10.03 -5.86 0.50
C ASN A 102 10.96 -6.31 1.62
N TYR A 103 11.69 -5.38 2.25
CA TYR A 103 12.60 -5.71 3.35
C TYR A 103 11.88 -6.41 4.51
N ILE A 104 10.74 -5.89 4.94
CA ILE A 104 9.99 -6.43 6.09
C ILE A 104 9.36 -7.78 5.73
N LEU A 105 8.89 -7.93 4.49
CA LEU A 105 8.36 -9.19 3.99
C LEU A 105 9.44 -10.28 3.91
N ASP A 106 10.63 -9.95 3.41
CA ASP A 106 11.75 -10.87 3.32
C ASP A 106 12.20 -11.33 4.71
N GLU A 107 12.26 -10.41 5.68
CA GLU A 107 12.58 -10.71 7.08
C GLU A 107 11.52 -11.62 7.71
N LEU A 108 10.24 -11.35 7.47
CA LEU A 108 9.14 -12.18 7.92
C LEU A 108 9.25 -13.62 7.36
N PHE A 109 9.40 -13.77 6.04
CA PHE A 109 9.45 -15.09 5.42
C PHE A 109 10.69 -15.89 5.81
N LYS A 110 11.85 -15.23 5.99
CA LYS A 110 13.04 -15.88 6.56
C LYS A 110 12.76 -16.39 7.97
N THR A 111 12.19 -15.55 8.83
CA THR A 111 11.94 -15.89 10.24
C THR A 111 10.91 -17.01 10.38
N ILE A 112 9.85 -16.99 9.56
CA ILE A 112 8.84 -18.06 9.52
C ILE A 112 9.45 -19.36 8.99
N ALA A 113 10.25 -19.32 7.91
CA ALA A 113 10.83 -20.51 7.29
C ALA A 113 11.70 -21.34 8.27
N HIS A 114 12.41 -20.68 9.18
CA HIS A 114 13.22 -21.34 10.22
C HIS A 114 12.41 -22.07 11.29
N ARG A 115 11.10 -21.80 11.41
CA ARG A 115 10.21 -22.38 12.44
C ARG A 115 9.26 -23.44 11.89
N LYS A 116 9.60 -24.03 10.73
CA LYS A 116 8.82 -25.09 10.12
C LYS A 116 8.84 -26.34 11.01
N VAL A 117 7.70 -26.71 11.57
CA VAL A 117 7.55 -27.93 12.37
C VAL A 117 6.92 -29.02 11.50
N ILE A 118 7.46 -30.24 11.60
CA ILE A 118 6.88 -31.44 11.01
C ILE A 118 5.93 -32.06 12.06
N LEU A 119 4.63 -31.81 11.92
CA LEU A 119 3.52 -32.46 12.62
C LEU A 119 3.37 -33.96 12.27
N SER A 120 2.78 -34.71 13.19
CA SER A 120 2.37 -36.09 12.92
C SER A 120 1.23 -36.15 11.87
N PRO A 121 0.98 -37.30 11.21
CA PRO A 121 -0.12 -37.47 10.27
C PRO A 121 -1.49 -37.14 10.88
N ASP A 122 -1.73 -37.50 12.14
CA ASP A 122 -3.00 -37.24 12.83
C ASP A 122 -3.21 -35.75 13.12
N GLU A 123 -2.18 -35.05 13.59
CA GLU A 123 -2.20 -33.58 13.76
C GLU A 123 -2.32 -32.87 12.42
N THR A 124 -1.68 -33.39 11.37
CA THR A 124 -1.79 -32.89 10.00
C THR A 124 -3.23 -33.00 9.48
N MET A 125 -3.93 -34.08 9.81
CA MET A 125 -5.34 -34.27 9.44
C MET A 125 -6.29 -33.32 10.18
N ARG A 126 -5.97 -32.94 11.42
CA ARG A 126 -6.76 -32.00 12.23
C ARG A 126 -6.48 -30.52 11.92
N VAL A 127 -5.23 -30.18 11.61
CA VAL A 127 -4.74 -28.80 11.44
C VAL A 127 -4.59 -28.42 9.95
N GLY A 128 -4.65 -29.38 9.03
CA GLY A 128 -4.66 -29.14 7.58
C GLY A 128 -3.29 -29.08 6.90
N GLY A 129 -2.24 -29.66 7.49
CA GLY A 129 -0.88 -29.62 6.94
C GLY A 129 0.01 -28.57 7.59
N TYR A 130 0.94 -29.09 8.40
CA TYR A 130 2.15 -28.50 8.98
C TYR A 130 2.13 -27.03 9.44
N ALA A 131 2.27 -26.87 10.75
CA ALA A 131 2.05 -25.64 11.48
C ALA A 131 3.37 -25.05 12.01
N TYR A 132 3.72 -23.86 11.54
CA TYR A 132 4.85 -23.10 12.08
C TYR A 132 4.56 -22.77 13.56
N LYS A 133 5.47 -23.14 14.47
CA LYS A 133 5.28 -22.99 15.94
C LYS A 133 5.98 -21.74 16.47
N GLY A 134 5.43 -21.08 17.48
CA GLY A 134 5.96 -19.83 18.04
C GLY A 134 5.99 -18.66 17.03
N GLY A 135 5.06 -18.65 16.07
CA GLY A 135 4.93 -17.58 15.08
C GLY A 135 4.16 -16.35 15.57
N ARG A 136 3.59 -16.41 16.79
CA ARG A 136 2.67 -15.40 17.31
C ARG A 136 3.34 -14.04 17.48
N VAL A 137 4.39 -13.98 18.28
CA VAL A 137 5.17 -12.75 18.51
C VAL A 137 5.68 -12.17 17.20
N ILE A 138 6.06 -13.03 16.23
CA ILE A 138 6.53 -12.59 14.91
C ILE A 138 5.41 -11.92 14.13
N LEU A 139 4.22 -12.54 14.08
CA LEU A 139 3.07 -12.00 13.38
C LEU A 139 2.47 -10.78 14.08
N GLU A 140 2.53 -10.71 15.42
CA GLU A 140 2.13 -9.54 16.20
C GLU A 140 3.07 -8.36 15.92
N ASN A 141 4.39 -8.57 16.04
CA ASN A 141 5.37 -7.54 15.67
C ASN A 141 5.23 -7.11 14.20
N PHE A 142 4.95 -8.05 13.30
CA PHE A 142 4.71 -7.74 11.90
C PHE A 142 3.42 -6.91 11.71
N SER A 143 2.34 -7.26 12.39
CA SER A 143 1.07 -6.51 12.41
C SER A 143 1.26 -5.08 12.94
N ASP A 144 2.05 -4.91 13.99
CA ASP A 144 2.40 -3.61 14.55
C ASP A 144 3.19 -2.76 13.55
N ASN A 145 4.23 -3.33 12.94
CA ASN A 145 5.01 -2.67 11.88
C ASN A 145 4.11 -2.27 10.69
N LEU A 146 3.21 -3.16 10.25
CA LEU A 146 2.24 -2.84 9.19
C LEU A 146 1.34 -1.66 9.60
N THR A 147 0.87 -1.65 10.85
CA THR A 147 -0.01 -0.60 11.37
C THR A 147 0.69 0.74 11.45
N GLU A 148 1.94 0.78 11.90
CA GLU A 148 2.78 1.97 11.91
C GLU A 148 2.95 2.54 10.50
N MET A 149 3.34 1.69 9.54
CA MET A 149 3.48 2.10 8.14
C MET A 149 2.17 2.61 7.54
N ILE A 150 1.04 1.95 7.83
CA ILE A 150 -0.28 2.41 7.38
C ILE A 150 -0.56 3.82 7.91
N ASN A 151 -0.23 4.09 9.18
CA ASN A 151 -0.44 5.40 9.80
C ASN A 151 0.47 6.48 9.21
N GLU A 152 1.75 6.16 8.98
CA GLU A 152 2.68 7.07 8.29
C GLU A 152 2.19 7.41 6.88
N LYS A 153 1.77 6.42 6.10
CA LYS A 153 1.27 6.62 4.74
C LYS A 153 -0.04 7.42 4.73
N LYS A 154 -0.94 7.20 5.70
CA LYS A 154 -2.13 8.05 5.90
C LYS A 154 -1.76 9.50 6.23
N LEU A 155 -0.72 9.73 7.03
CA LEU A 155 -0.22 11.07 7.32
C LEU A 155 0.35 11.74 6.07
N GLN A 156 1.16 11.02 5.29
CA GLN A 156 1.68 11.49 4.00
C GLN A 156 0.54 11.86 3.05
N LEU A 157 -0.47 11.00 2.92
CA LEU A 157 -1.65 11.27 2.09
C LEU A 157 -2.39 12.52 2.56
N LYS A 158 -2.61 12.67 3.88
CA LYS A 158 -3.24 13.87 4.45
C LYS A 158 -2.47 15.15 4.14
N ASN A 159 -1.14 15.10 4.19
CA ASN A 159 -0.28 16.24 3.84
C ASN A 159 -0.37 16.56 2.34
N LEU A 160 -0.38 15.54 1.48
CA LEU A 160 -0.53 15.71 0.03
C LEU A 160 -1.90 16.31 -0.33
N THR A 161 -2.98 15.83 0.30
CA THR A 161 -4.34 16.35 0.02
C THR A 161 -4.51 17.82 0.46
N LYS A 162 -3.73 18.30 1.43
CA LYS A 162 -3.81 19.69 1.93
C LYS A 162 -3.05 20.70 1.06
N GLN A 163 -2.21 20.27 0.13
CA GLN A 163 -1.45 21.18 -0.72
C GLN A 163 -2.35 21.73 -1.85
N PRO A 164 -2.50 23.05 -1.99
CA PRO A 164 -3.33 23.64 -3.03
C PRO A 164 -2.69 23.43 -4.41
N ILE A 165 -3.51 23.13 -5.42
CA ILE A 165 -3.07 23.10 -6.81
C ILE A 165 -3.02 24.55 -7.30
N GLY A 166 -1.83 25.13 -7.36
CA GLY A 166 -1.62 26.47 -7.90
C GLY A 166 -1.72 26.49 -9.43
N PHE A 167 -2.32 27.53 -9.99
CA PHE A 167 -2.27 27.82 -11.44
C PHE A 167 -0.85 28.13 -11.93
N PHE A 168 -0.03 28.68 -11.03
CA PHE A 168 1.38 28.93 -11.25
C PHE A 168 2.14 28.05 -10.27
N SER A 169 2.83 27.03 -10.79
CA SER A 169 3.83 26.31 -10.00
C SER A 169 4.87 27.34 -9.53
N LYS A 170 5.24 27.29 -8.25
CA LYS A 170 6.21 28.22 -7.66
C LYS A 170 7.65 27.93 -8.09
N ASP A 171 7.85 26.90 -8.93
CA ASP A 171 9.16 26.31 -9.15
C ASP A 171 9.82 26.66 -10.49
N ASP A 172 9.20 27.45 -11.36
CA ASP A 172 9.79 27.80 -12.68
C ASP A 172 9.62 29.27 -13.07
N VAL A 173 9.85 30.21 -12.15
CA VAL A 173 10.15 31.59 -12.56
C VAL A 173 11.35 32.07 -11.76
N TRP A 174 12.48 32.19 -12.46
CA TRP A 174 13.82 32.65 -12.02
C TRP A 174 14.78 31.56 -11.50
N SER A 175 15.33 30.79 -12.45
CA SER A 175 16.76 30.45 -12.47
C SER A 175 17.42 31.18 -13.62
#